data_AF-A0AAF0ZGY5-F1
#
_entry.id   AF-A0AAF0ZGY5-F1
#
_cell.length_a   1.000
_cell.length_b   1.000
_cell.length_c   1.000
_cell.angle_alpha   90.00
_cell.angle_beta   90.00
_cell.angle_gamma   90.00
#
_symmetry.space_group_name_H-M   'P 1'
#
loop_
_entity.id
_entity.type
_entity.pdbx_description
1 polymer ?
#
loop_
_entity_poly.entity_id
_entity_poly.type
_entity_poly.pdbx_seq_one_letter_code
_entity_poly.pdbx_strand_id
1 'polypeptide(L)' 'MELSVLSPDQSQTLIIKKILRCLESGCQLAWIIDPEEKIIFVYSLQKVSYFELDSDVLPMPDFMADFSLTLGDIFGWLKF' A
#
# COMPACT_ATOMS: atom_id res chain seq x y z
N MET A 1 5.16 -7.50 -5.34
CA MET A 1 4.49 -6.45 -4.54
C MET A 1 4.32 -6.97 -3.14
N GLU A 2 4.45 -6.11 -2.13
CA GLU A 2 4.19 -6.46 -0.73
C GLU A 2 3.11 -5.54 -0.15
N LEU A 3 2.23 -6.09 0.69
CA LEU A 3 1.12 -5.36 1.31
C LEU A 3 1.19 -5.53 2.82
N SER A 4 1.10 -4.42 3.54
CA SER A 4 1.08 -4.37 4.99
C SER A 4 -0.09 -3.52 5.46
N VAL A 5 -0.84 -4.01 6.45
CA VAL A 5 -1.91 -3.26 7.11
C VAL A 5 -1.39 -2.81 8.47
N LEU A 6 -1.55 -1.53 8.81
CA LEU A 6 -1.25 -1.03 10.14
C LEU A 6 -2.26 -1.60 11.13
N SER A 7 -1.76 -2.13 12.23
CA SER A 7 -2.56 -2.41 13.42
C SER A 7 -2.01 -1.59 14.60
N PRO A 8 -2.87 -1.21 15.58
CA PRO A 8 -2.47 -0.35 16.69
C PRO A 8 -1.26 -0.87 17.48
N ASP A 9 -1.10 -2.19 17.57
CA ASP A 9 -0.02 -2.84 18.33
C ASP A 9 1.26 -3.06 17.50
N GLN A 10 1.26 -2.71 16.22
CA GLN A 10 2.38 -3.01 15.32
C GLN A 10 3.39 -1.85 15.26
N SER A 11 4.66 -2.18 15.41
CA SER A 11 5.73 -1.18 15.26
C SER A 11 5.82 -0.71 13.79
N GLN A 12 5.46 0.56 13.56
CA GLN A 12 5.57 1.21 12.26
C GLN A 12 7.01 1.13 11.69
N THR A 13 8.03 1.31 12.55
CA THR A 13 9.44 1.17 12.16
C THR A 13 9.77 -0.21 11.59
N LEU A 14 9.21 -1.28 12.16
CA LEU A 14 9.44 -2.64 11.64
C LEU A 14 8.74 -2.86 10.30
N ILE A 15 7.57 -2.25 10.09
CA ILE A 15 6.85 -2.30 8.80
C ILE A 15 7.66 -1.60 7.72
N ILE A 16 8.10 -0.37 8.00
CA ILE A 16 8.93 0.41 7.07
C ILE A 16 10.20 -0.36 6.73
N LYS A 17 10.87 -0.97 7.72
CA LYS A 17 12.07 -1.79 7.48
C LYS A 17 11.78 -2.99 6.55
N LYS A 18 10.63 -3.66 6.69
CA LYS A 18 10.24 -4.76 5.80
C LYS A 18 10.02 -4.26 4.37
N ILE A 19 9.29 -3.16 4.22
CA ILE A 19 9.00 -2.56 2.91
C ILE A 19 10.27 -2.16 2.19
N LEU A 20 11.18 -1.45 2.87
CA LEU A 20 12.45 -1.05 2.27
C LEU A 20 13.27 -2.26 1.83
N ARG A 21 13.31 -3.32 2.65
CA ARG A 21 13.97 -4.58 2.27
C ARG A 21 13.30 -5.26 1.06
N CYS A 22 11.96 -5.19 0.93
CA CYS A 22 11.25 -5.68 -0.28
C CYS A 22 11.80 -4.96 -1.51
N LEU A 23 11.77 -3.62 -1.47
CA LEU A 23 12.18 -2.77 -2.59
C LEU A 23 13.63 -3.03 -3.00
N GLU A 24 14.54 -3.12 -2.03
CA GLU A 24 15.95 -3.48 -2.26
C GLU A 24 16.11 -4.87 -2.90
N SER A 25 15.19 -5.79 -2.66
CA SER A 25 15.20 -7.16 -3.20
C SER A 25 14.50 -7.30 -4.57
N GLY A 26 14.14 -6.19 -5.24
CA GLY A 26 13.55 -6.19 -6.58
C GLY A 26 12.02 -6.07 -6.61
N CYS A 27 11.38 -5.81 -5.48
CA CYS A 27 9.96 -5.52 -5.37
C CYS A 27 9.65 -4.16 -6.03
N GLN A 28 8.72 -4.14 -7.00
CA GLN A 28 8.38 -2.90 -7.71
C GLN A 28 7.55 -1.92 -6.86
N LEU A 29 6.72 -2.46 -5.97
CA LEU A 29 5.71 -1.70 -5.25
C LEU A 29 5.41 -2.34 -3.89
N ALA A 30 5.19 -1.51 -2.87
CA ALA A 30 4.71 -1.94 -1.57
C ALA A 30 3.68 -0.97 -0.99
N TRP A 31 2.65 -1.49 -0.33
CA TRP A 31 1.59 -0.68 0.27
C TRP A 31 1.60 -0.77 1.79
N ILE A 32 1.37 0.36 2.45
CA ILE A 32 0.95 0.45 3.85
C ILE A 32 -0.49 0.95 3.85
N ILE A 33 -1.40 0.15 4.39
CA ILE A 33 -2.80 0.52 4.57
C ILE A 33 -2.98 0.97 6.01
N ASP A 34 -3.53 2.16 6.21
CA ASP A 34 -4.00 2.67 7.50
C ASP A 34 -5.54 2.60 7.55
N PRO A 35 -6.11 1.60 8.23
CA PRO A 35 -7.55 1.47 8.42
C PRO A 35 -8.23 2.65 9.11
N GLU A 36 -7.57 3.25 10.08
CA GLU A 36 -8.16 4.25 10.97
C GLU A 36 -8.33 5.58 10.23
N GLU A 37 -7.29 5.96 9.49
CA GLU A 37 -7.28 7.18 8.68
C GLU A 37 -7.84 6.98 7.26
N LYS A 38 -8.11 5.73 6.86
CA LYS A 38 -8.49 5.34 5.49
C LYS A 38 -7.49 5.83 4.42
N ILE A 39 -6.21 5.72 4.73
CA ILE A 39 -5.11 6.15 3.85
C ILE A 39 -4.32 4.93 3.38
N ILE A 40 -3.86 4.95 2.14
CA ILE A 40 -2.88 3.98 1.63
C ILE A 40 -1.62 4.72 1.21
N PHE A 41 -0.49 4.39 1.85
CA PHE A 41 0.83 4.79 1.40
C PHE A 41 1.37 3.77 0.41
N VAL A 42 1.86 4.26 -0.71
CA VAL A 42 2.49 3.45 -1.74
C VAL A 42 3.95 3.81 -1.86
N TYR A 43 4.80 2.83 -1.64
CA TYR A 43 6.24 2.90 -1.80
C TYR A 43 6.64 2.26 -3.13
N SER A 44 7.41 2.99 -3.94
CA SER A 44 8.13 2.47 -5.09
C SER A 44 9.61 2.81 -4.99
N LEU A 45 10.42 2.29 -5.91
CA LEU A 45 11.86 2.58 -5.96
C LEU A 45 12.20 4.08 -6.10
N GLN A 46 11.27 4.88 -6.63
CA GLN A 46 11.54 6.27 -7.02
C GLN A 46 10.82 7.29 -6.12
N LYS A 47 9.69 6.91 -5.51
CA LYS A 47 8.88 7.82 -4.70
C LYS A 47 8.01 7.08 -3.70
N VAL A 48 7.57 7.84 -2.69
CA VAL A 48 6.45 7.49 -1.83
C VAL A 48 5.26 8.38 -2.21
N SER A 49 4.07 7.81 -2.24
CA SER A 49 2.81 8.53 -2.51
C SER A 49 1.76 8.09 -1.50
N TYR A 50 0.72 8.89 -1.30
CA TYR A 50 -0.42 8.52 -0.46
C TYR A 50 -1.72 8.76 -1.24
N PHE A 51 -2.76 8.03 -0.86
CA PHE A 51 -4.08 8.07 -1.44
C PHE A 51 -5.11 8.05 -0.31
N GLU A 52 -6.18 8.84 -0.46
CA GLU A 52 -7.16 9.08 0.60
C GLU A 52 -8.59 9.24 0.08
N LEU A 53 -8.80 9.45 -1.23
CA LEU A 53 -10.13 9.56 -1.83
C LEU A 53 -10.58 8.20 -2.32
N ASP A 54 -11.85 7.83 -2.08
CA ASP A 54 -12.40 6.56 -2.55
C ASP A 54 -12.22 6.34 -4.08
N SER A 55 -12.20 7.42 -4.86
CA SER A 55 -11.99 7.40 -6.32
C SER A 55 -10.52 7.30 -6.75
N ASP A 56 -9.56 7.39 -5.83
CA ASP A 56 -8.14 7.33 -6.14
C ASP A 56 -7.78 5.96 -6.71
N VAL A 57 -7.27 5.94 -7.94
CA VAL A 57 -6.76 4.72 -8.59
C VAL A 57 -5.37 4.43 -8.06
N LEU A 58 -5.22 3.28 -7.43
CA LEU A 58 -3.97 2.86 -6.84
C LEU A 58 -3.02 2.33 -7.92
N PRO A 59 -1.74 2.74 -7.90
CA PRO A 59 -0.76 2.27 -8.88
C PRO A 59 -0.57 0.76 -8.76
N MET A 60 -0.44 0.08 -9.90
CA MET A 60 -0.17 -1.34 -9.97
C MET A 60 1.24 -1.63 -10.50
N PRO A 61 1.88 -2.72 -10.06
CA PRO A 61 3.05 -3.26 -10.73
C PRO A 61 2.75 -3.62 -12.19
N ASP A 62 3.78 -3.63 -13.05
CA ASP A 62 3.63 -3.86 -14.49
C ASP A 62 2.94 -5.20 -14.82
N PHE A 63 3.21 -6.23 -14.01
CA PHE A 63 2.62 -7.56 -14.18
C PHE A 63 1.12 -7.62 -13.81
N MET A 64 0.57 -6.55 -13.21
CA MET A 64 -0.84 -6.37 -12.87
C MET A 64 -1.44 -5.12 -13.54
N ALA A 65 -0.85 -4.64 -14.64
CA ALA A 65 -1.30 -3.41 -15.31
C ALA A 65 -2.78 -3.42 -15.76
N ASP A 66 -3.36 -4.60 -16.00
CA ASP A 66 -4.77 -4.75 -16.36
C ASP A 66 -5.73 -4.61 -15.16
N PHE A 67 -5.20 -4.60 -13.93
CA PHE A 67 -5.99 -4.37 -12.73
C PHE A 67 -6.05 -2.87 -12.41
N SER A 68 -7.25 -2.37 -12.20
CA SER A 68 -7.51 -1.03 -11.70
C SER A 68 -8.26 -1.16 -10.38
N LEU A 69 -7.57 -0.90 -9.27
CA LEU A 69 -8.18 -0.87 -7.95
C LEU A 69 -8.25 0.56 -7.47
N THR A 70 -9.43 0.95 -6.99
CA THR A 70 -9.60 2.21 -6.28
C THR A 70 -9.40 2.01 -4.79
N LEU A 71 -9.15 3.10 -4.07
CA LEU A 71 -9.13 3.09 -2.61
C LEU A 71 -10.45 2.55 -2.05
N GLY A 72 -11.58 2.95 -2.63
CA GLY A 72 -12.91 2.47 -2.27
C GLY A 72 -13.06 0.94 -2.41
N ASP A 73 -12.47 0.34 -3.45
CA ASP A 73 -12.48 -1.12 -3.63
C ASP A 73 -11.75 -1.83 -2.47
N ILE A 74 -10.56 -1.33 -2.09
CA ILE A 74 -9.75 -1.91 -1.02
C ILE A 74 -10.47 -1.83 0.32
N PHE A 75 -10.98 -0.65 0.70
CA PHE A 75 -11.68 -0.47 1.96
C PHE A 75 -13.05 -1.15 1.98
N GLY A 76 -13.70 -1.30 0.82
CA GLY A 76 -14.92 -2.11 0.67
C GLY A 76 -14.71 -3.60 0.98
N TRP A 77 -13.50 -4.14 0.73
CA TRP A 77 -13.18 -5.53 1.06
C TRP A 77 -12.79 -5.76 2.52
N LEU A 78 -12.25 -4.75 3.19
CA LEU A 78 -11.74 -4.88 4.56
C LEU A 78 -12.83 -5.04 5.63
N LYS A 79 -14.12 -4.97 5.27
CA LYS A 79 -15.29 -5.24 6.13
C LYS A 79 -15.08 -4.74 7.57
N PHE A 80 -15.01 -3.42 7.74
CA PHE A 80 -15.13 -2.79 9.05
C PHE A 80 -16.58 -2.84 9.55
#